data_AF-A0A180GYY9-F1
#
_entry.id   AF-A0A180GYY9-F1
#
_cell.length_a   1.000
_cell.length_b   1.000
_cell.length_c   1.000
_cell.angle_alpha   90.00
_cell.angle_beta   90.00
_cell.angle_gamma   90.00
#
_symmetry.space_group_name_H-M   'P 1'
#
loop_
_entity.id
_entity.type
_entity.pdbx_description
1 polymer ?
#
loop_
_entity_poly.entity_id
_entity_poly.type
_entity_poly.pdbx_seq_one_letter_code
_entity_poly.pdbx_strand_id
1 'polypeptide(L)'
;MVYQNHEKLPADDPRRIFITEIWRSDAPLHYQTHLIDLVFKNILDRRNLFVTDAQAKEWLGVVAYTLREHPATASFDRPHKAVSALFGLYSLQVRSAERPVLIPYTSAMKSYAWHILGKHTDFGPQNYLTWEHALLNPDEGFGPELGEWETFKKNFPEMARKLLEGDKAVFDYIHSIGNSFDSISAHKRVAILAFFYHALNQIKNKSANSPIGMIYMFIDHYYDNLLSHEKKLIEFIRNGH
;
A
#
# COMPACT_ATOMS: atom_id res chain seq x y z
N MET A 1 10.51 21.24 8.19
CA MET A 1 10.51 21.98 6.91
C MET A 1 9.07 22.12 6.50
N VAL A 2 8.50 23.33 6.55
CA VAL A 2 7.08 23.57 6.27
C VAL A 2 7.01 24.15 4.87
N TYR A 3 6.49 23.39 3.92
CA TYR A 3 6.09 23.92 2.62
C TYR A 3 4.86 24.80 2.87
N GLN A 4 4.89 26.08 2.50
CA GLN A 4 3.93 27.08 3.03
C GLN A 4 3.05 27.77 1.98
N ASN A 5 3.44 27.85 0.70
CA ASN A 5 2.56 28.37 -0.34
C ASN A 5 2.98 27.85 -1.73
N HIS A 6 2.15 27.01 -2.34
CA HIS A 6 2.37 26.45 -3.69
C HIS A 6 2.19 27.47 -4.82
N GLU A 7 1.48 28.59 -4.57
CA GLU A 7 1.27 29.67 -5.56
C GLU A 7 2.57 30.43 -5.87
N LYS A 8 3.57 30.34 -4.98
CA LYS A 8 4.90 30.93 -5.19
C LYS A 8 5.80 30.09 -6.09
N LEU A 9 5.39 28.86 -6.44
CA LEU A 9 6.13 28.04 -7.40
C LEU A 9 5.81 28.46 -8.85
N PRO A 10 6.75 28.29 -9.79
CA PRO A 10 6.47 28.41 -11.22
C PRO A 10 5.27 27.57 -11.66
N ALA A 11 4.53 28.03 -12.68
CA ALA A 11 3.32 27.35 -13.15
C ALA A 11 3.59 25.95 -13.71
N ASP A 12 4.78 25.73 -14.26
CA ASP A 12 5.29 24.47 -14.81
C ASP A 12 6.00 23.59 -13.76
N ASP A 13 6.06 24.03 -12.50
CA ASP A 13 6.70 23.25 -11.46
C ASP A 13 5.89 21.97 -11.14
N PRO A 14 6.49 20.77 -11.21
CA PRO A 14 5.78 19.52 -10.96
C PRO A 14 5.08 19.45 -9.59
N ARG A 15 5.63 20.12 -8.58
CA ARG A 15 5.04 20.16 -7.22
C ARG A 15 3.77 21.00 -7.22
N ARG A 16 3.76 22.12 -7.96
CA ARG A 16 2.57 22.97 -8.10
C ARG A 16 1.47 22.24 -8.85
N ILE A 17 1.82 21.61 -9.99
CA ILE A 17 0.89 20.81 -10.79
C ILE A 17 0.27 19.70 -9.94
N PHE A 18 1.08 18.96 -9.18
CA PHE A 18 0.58 17.93 -8.25
C PHE A 18 -0.41 18.48 -7.23
N ILE A 19 -0.09 19.60 -6.57
CA ILE A 19 -0.96 20.22 -5.56
C ILE A 19 -2.27 20.70 -6.19
N THR A 20 -2.22 21.30 -7.38
CA THR A 20 -3.41 21.73 -8.10
C THR A 20 -4.28 20.53 -8.46
N GLU A 21 -3.71 19.47 -9.03
CA GLU A 21 -4.45 18.29 -9.47
C GLU A 21 -5.05 17.49 -8.30
N ILE A 22 -4.34 17.35 -7.18
CA ILE A 22 -4.84 16.57 -6.03
C ILE A 22 -5.96 17.28 -5.26
N TRP A 23 -6.08 18.61 -5.41
CA TRP A 23 -7.12 19.43 -4.79
C TRP A 23 -8.30 19.75 -5.71
N ARG A 24 -8.29 19.23 -6.94
CA ARG A 24 -9.43 19.34 -7.86
C ARG A 24 -10.66 18.67 -7.27
N SER A 25 -11.72 19.43 -7.04
CA SER A 25 -12.99 18.94 -6.48
C SER A 25 -13.82 18.11 -7.48
N ASP A 26 -13.55 18.22 -8.78
CA ASP A 26 -14.20 17.47 -9.84
C ASP A 26 -13.49 16.13 -10.16
N ALA A 27 -12.32 15.89 -9.58
CA ALA A 27 -11.53 14.70 -9.87
C ALA A 27 -12.00 13.50 -9.04
N PRO A 28 -12.11 12.29 -9.62
CA PRO A 28 -12.42 11.08 -8.87
C PRO A 28 -11.39 10.81 -7.78
N LEU A 29 -11.83 10.29 -6.64
CA LEU A 29 -10.97 10.01 -5.51
C LEU A 29 -9.84 9.02 -5.85
N HIS A 30 -10.13 7.98 -6.65
CA HIS A 30 -9.12 7.03 -7.14
C HIS A 30 -8.01 7.73 -7.94
N TYR A 31 -8.31 8.79 -8.69
CA TYR A 31 -7.29 9.56 -9.39
C TYR A 31 -6.40 10.30 -8.39
N GLN A 32 -6.99 10.96 -7.39
CA GLN A 32 -6.25 11.73 -6.40
C GLN A 32 -5.34 10.85 -5.51
N THR A 33 -5.82 9.66 -5.10
CA THR A 33 -4.98 8.70 -4.36
C THR A 33 -3.90 8.10 -5.26
N HIS A 34 -4.20 7.85 -6.53
CA HIS A 34 -3.19 7.40 -7.50
C HIS A 34 -2.05 8.42 -7.68
N LEU A 35 -2.33 9.73 -7.65
CA LEU A 35 -1.28 10.75 -7.70
C LEU A 35 -0.30 10.62 -6.52
N ILE A 36 -0.79 10.35 -5.31
CA ILE A 36 0.06 10.10 -4.14
C ILE A 36 0.91 8.85 -4.37
N ASP A 37 0.30 7.75 -4.84
CA ASP A 37 1.01 6.50 -5.13
C ASP A 37 2.14 6.71 -6.15
N LEU A 38 1.92 7.55 -7.17
CA LEU A 38 2.94 7.92 -8.15
C LEU A 38 4.12 8.68 -7.53
N VAL A 39 3.88 9.57 -6.57
CA VAL A 39 4.96 10.26 -5.84
C VAL A 39 5.84 9.23 -5.12
N PHE A 40 5.25 8.31 -4.37
CA PHE A 40 6.02 7.28 -3.66
C PHE A 40 6.71 6.32 -4.61
N LYS A 41 6.05 5.93 -5.71
CA LYS A 41 6.66 5.12 -6.76
C LYS A 41 7.90 5.82 -7.34
N ASN A 42 7.84 7.12 -7.58
CA ASN A 42 8.97 7.89 -8.10
C ASN A 42 10.12 8.00 -7.10
N ILE A 43 9.84 8.18 -5.80
CA ILE A 43 10.87 8.16 -4.74
C ILE A 43 11.57 6.79 -4.68
N LEU A 44 10.80 5.72 -4.90
CA LEU A 44 11.23 4.33 -4.75
C LEU A 44 11.81 3.70 -6.03
N ASP A 45 11.59 4.29 -7.21
CA ASP A 45 12.06 3.72 -8.48
C ASP A 45 13.59 3.83 -8.55
N ARG A 46 14.26 2.67 -8.46
CA ARG A 46 15.73 2.58 -8.56
C ARG A 46 16.26 2.95 -9.95
N ARG A 47 15.41 2.94 -10.98
CA ARG A 47 15.77 3.43 -12.33
C ARG A 47 15.73 4.94 -12.40
N ASN A 48 15.05 5.59 -11.45
CA ASN A 48 15.08 7.04 -11.28
C ASN A 48 16.27 7.42 -10.38
N LEU A 49 17.49 7.19 -10.88
CA LEU A 49 18.76 7.52 -10.23
C LEU A 49 18.92 9.02 -9.92
N PHE A 50 17.98 9.84 -10.38
CA PHE A 50 17.99 11.30 -10.25
C PHE A 50 17.17 11.83 -9.08
N VAL A 51 16.42 10.98 -8.33
CA VAL A 51 15.75 11.44 -7.10
C VAL A 51 16.71 11.34 -5.92
N THR A 52 17.34 12.47 -5.62
CA THR A 52 18.16 12.66 -4.42
C THR A 52 17.33 12.57 -3.14
N ASP A 53 17.96 12.30 -2.00
CA ASP A 53 17.28 12.32 -0.70
C ASP A 53 16.67 13.69 -0.38
N ALA A 54 17.28 14.77 -0.87
CA ALA A 54 16.75 16.13 -0.75
C ALA A 54 15.43 16.29 -1.51
N GLN A 55 15.36 15.81 -2.76
CA GLN A 55 14.12 15.82 -3.55
C GLN A 55 13.06 14.87 -2.96
N ALA A 56 13.46 13.69 -2.48
CA ALA A 56 12.54 12.78 -1.80
C ALA A 56 11.92 13.43 -0.56
N LYS A 57 12.74 14.09 0.26
CA LYS A 57 12.28 14.86 1.43
C LYS A 57 11.34 16.00 1.05
N GLU A 58 11.63 16.69 -0.06
CA GLU A 58 10.77 17.74 -0.58
C GLU A 58 9.40 17.19 -0.99
N TRP A 59 9.37 16.08 -1.73
CA TRP A 59 8.12 15.41 -2.11
C TRP A 59 7.33 14.92 -0.89
N LEU A 60 7.99 14.36 0.13
CA LEU A 60 7.34 14.04 1.40
C LEU A 60 6.72 15.30 2.05
N GLY A 61 7.42 16.44 1.97
CA GLY A 61 6.92 17.73 2.42
C GLY A 61 5.70 18.22 1.64
N VAL A 62 5.69 18.05 0.32
CA VAL A 62 4.56 18.36 -0.55
C VAL A 62 3.34 17.50 -0.21
N VAL A 63 3.50 16.18 -0.09
CA VAL A 63 2.39 15.31 0.30
C VAL A 63 1.88 15.68 1.71
N ALA A 64 2.76 15.90 2.68
CA ALA A 64 2.36 16.34 4.02
C ALA A 64 1.58 17.67 3.99
N TYR A 65 2.00 18.63 3.18
CA TYR A 65 1.27 19.89 2.96
C TYR A 65 -0.12 19.64 2.37
N THR A 66 -0.24 18.80 1.34
CA THR A 66 -1.54 18.49 0.73
C THR A 66 -2.51 17.81 1.70
N LEU A 67 -2.00 16.93 2.56
CA LEU A 67 -2.79 16.30 3.63
C LEU A 67 -3.17 17.29 4.73
N ARG A 68 -2.40 18.35 4.94
CA ARG A 68 -2.62 19.34 5.99
C ARG A 68 -3.64 20.41 5.59
N GLU A 69 -3.40 21.03 4.43
CA GLU A 69 -4.11 22.21 3.94
C GLU A 69 -5.28 21.86 3.02
N HIS A 70 -5.65 20.58 2.92
CA HIS A 70 -6.80 20.16 2.13
C HIS A 70 -8.04 20.98 2.54
N PRO A 71 -8.73 21.63 1.59
CA PRO A 71 -9.92 22.42 1.88
C PRO A 71 -10.93 21.58 2.66
N ALA A 72 -11.44 22.13 3.76
CA ALA A 72 -12.36 21.46 4.69
C ALA A 72 -13.74 21.12 4.07
N THR A 73 -13.96 21.47 2.81
CA THR A 73 -15.24 21.33 2.10
C THR A 73 -15.54 19.91 1.62
N ALA A 74 -14.56 18.99 1.63
CA ALA A 74 -14.77 17.56 1.34
C ALA A 74 -14.25 16.69 2.50
N SER A 75 -15.11 16.42 3.47
CA SER A 75 -14.74 15.74 4.72
C SER A 75 -14.27 14.29 4.54
N PHE A 76 -14.55 13.65 3.40
CA PHE A 76 -14.26 12.24 3.16
C PHE A 76 -12.98 11.98 2.35
N ASP A 77 -12.54 12.91 1.49
CA ASP A 77 -11.38 12.68 0.60
C ASP A 77 -10.04 12.59 1.36
N ARG A 78 -9.92 13.40 2.42
CA ARG A 78 -8.66 13.54 3.17
C ARG A 78 -8.24 12.24 3.86
N PRO A 79 -9.14 11.50 4.53
CA PRO A 79 -8.82 10.16 5.04
C PRO A 79 -8.32 9.18 3.96
N HIS A 80 -8.94 9.09 2.79
CA HIS A 80 -8.47 8.20 1.71
C HIS A 80 -7.07 8.56 1.20
N LYS A 81 -6.80 9.86 1.04
CA LYS A 81 -5.46 10.38 0.72
C LYS A 81 -4.43 10.01 1.81
N ALA A 82 -4.84 10.04 3.08
CA ALA A 82 -3.98 9.63 4.18
C ALA A 82 -3.67 8.12 4.15
N VAL A 83 -4.63 7.28 3.76
CA VAL A 83 -4.40 5.83 3.58
C VAL A 83 -3.38 5.57 2.46
N SER A 84 -3.56 6.17 1.29
CA SER A 84 -2.58 6.04 0.19
C SER A 84 -1.19 6.53 0.61
N ALA A 85 -1.12 7.66 1.33
CA ALA A 85 0.15 8.13 1.88
C ALA A 85 0.78 7.14 2.87
N LEU A 86 -0.01 6.49 3.74
CA LEU A 86 0.48 5.46 4.65
C LEU A 86 1.08 4.27 3.90
N PHE A 87 0.43 3.75 2.86
CA PHE A 87 1.00 2.68 2.05
C PHE A 87 2.32 3.07 1.39
N GLY A 88 2.42 4.30 0.89
CA GLY A 88 3.66 4.86 0.37
C GLY A 88 4.77 4.93 1.42
N LEU A 89 4.44 5.42 2.62
CA LEU A 89 5.37 5.52 3.75
C LEU A 89 5.80 4.16 4.28
N TYR A 90 4.90 3.19 4.30
CA TYR A 90 5.21 1.80 4.64
C TYR A 90 6.15 1.17 3.61
N SER A 91 5.95 1.46 2.32
CA SER A 91 6.86 1.02 1.26
C SER A 91 8.26 1.60 1.44
N LEU A 92 8.38 2.87 1.89
CA LEU A 92 9.66 3.47 2.27
C LEU A 92 10.26 2.85 3.53
N GLN A 93 9.43 2.49 4.52
CA GLN A 93 9.89 1.85 5.76
C GLN A 93 10.50 0.48 5.49
N VAL A 94 9.82 -0.35 4.70
CA VAL A 94 10.30 -1.69 4.32
C VAL A 94 11.68 -1.59 3.63
N ARG A 95 11.90 -0.51 2.86
CA ARG A 95 13.15 -0.23 2.15
C ARG A 95 14.03 0.80 2.86
N SER A 96 13.87 0.99 4.17
CA SER A 96 14.54 2.06 4.92
C SER A 96 16.07 1.96 4.90
N ALA A 97 16.62 0.75 4.79
CA ALA A 97 18.06 0.52 4.62
C ALA A 97 18.63 1.17 3.36
N GLU A 98 17.82 1.37 2.31
CA GLU A 98 18.25 2.03 1.06
C GLU A 98 18.37 3.54 1.21
N ARG A 99 17.62 4.15 2.13
CA ARG A 99 17.55 5.61 2.32
C ARG A 99 17.35 5.98 3.80
N PRO A 100 18.33 5.72 4.68
CA PRO A 100 18.19 5.90 6.12
C PRO A 100 17.91 7.36 6.52
N VAL A 101 18.37 8.33 5.71
CA VAL A 101 18.14 9.77 5.92
C VAL A 101 16.64 10.12 5.92
N LEU A 102 15.79 9.33 5.26
CA LEU A 102 14.36 9.57 5.19
C LEU A 102 13.59 9.07 6.42
N ILE A 103 14.18 8.22 7.26
CA ILE A 103 13.50 7.56 8.40
C ILE A 103 12.79 8.54 9.35
N PRO A 104 13.39 9.67 9.77
CA PRO A 104 12.71 10.61 10.66
C PRO A 104 11.48 11.25 10.00
N TYR A 105 11.56 11.54 8.71
CA TYR A 105 10.48 12.18 7.94
C TYR A 105 9.33 11.20 7.70
N THR A 106 9.65 9.95 7.34
CA THR A 106 8.62 8.91 7.16
C THR A 106 7.91 8.62 8.47
N SER A 107 8.63 8.59 9.59
CA SER A 107 8.06 8.33 10.91
C SER A 107 7.10 9.45 11.34
N ALA A 108 7.53 10.72 11.24
CA ALA A 108 6.69 11.87 11.56
C ALA A 108 5.44 11.94 10.67
N MET A 109 5.59 11.69 9.37
CA MET A 109 4.48 11.74 8.42
C MET A 109 3.47 10.59 8.64
N LYS A 110 3.95 9.38 9.01
CA LYS A 110 3.06 8.28 9.40
C LYS A 110 2.21 8.66 10.61
N SER A 111 2.82 9.22 11.66
CA SER A 111 2.07 9.67 12.85
C SER A 111 1.02 10.71 12.49
N TYR A 112 1.34 11.63 11.58
CA TYR A 112 0.39 12.63 11.11
C TYR A 112 -0.76 12.04 10.29
N ALA A 113 -0.47 11.11 9.38
CA ALA A 113 -1.50 10.44 8.59
C ALA A 113 -2.42 9.59 9.48
N TRP A 114 -1.88 8.87 10.46
CA TRP A 114 -2.69 8.18 11.46
C TRP A 114 -3.55 9.12 12.31
N HIS A 115 -3.06 10.32 12.64
CA HIS A 115 -3.86 11.33 13.33
C HIS A 115 -5.04 11.84 12.49
N ILE A 116 -4.89 11.93 11.17
CA ILE A 116 -6.02 12.23 10.27
C ILE A 116 -7.06 11.11 10.34
N LEU A 117 -6.62 9.85 10.26
CA LEU A 117 -7.51 8.70 10.27
C LEU A 117 -8.21 8.50 11.62
N GLY A 118 -7.52 8.69 12.74
CA GLY A 118 -8.12 8.57 14.09
C GLY A 118 -9.26 9.55 14.37
N LYS A 119 -9.46 10.56 13.51
CA LYS A 119 -10.59 11.50 13.57
C LYS A 119 -11.76 11.11 12.66
N HIS A 120 -11.57 10.14 11.75
CA HIS A 120 -12.49 9.75 10.69
C HIS A 120 -12.34 8.25 10.40
N THR A 121 -12.89 7.38 11.25
CA THR A 121 -12.60 5.94 11.24
C THR A 121 -13.69 5.03 10.68
N ASP A 122 -14.75 5.56 10.07
CA ASP A 122 -15.69 4.70 9.38
C ASP A 122 -16.08 5.29 8.03
N PHE A 123 -15.48 4.73 6.98
CA PHE A 123 -15.87 5.02 5.61
C PHE A 123 -17.22 4.36 5.28
N GLY A 124 -17.61 3.29 5.98
CA GLY A 124 -18.62 2.34 5.54
C GLY A 124 -18.01 1.31 4.57
N PRO A 125 -18.38 0.02 4.65
CA PRO A 125 -17.81 -1.07 3.85
C PRO A 125 -17.75 -0.81 2.33
N GLN A 126 -18.76 -0.11 1.81
CA GLN A 126 -18.93 0.22 0.40
C GLN A 126 -18.08 1.38 -0.11
N ASN A 127 -17.45 2.15 0.79
CA ASN A 127 -16.70 3.36 0.42
C ASN A 127 -15.18 3.16 0.51
N TYR A 128 -14.71 2.01 0.99
CA TYR A 128 -13.28 1.69 0.97
C TYR A 128 -12.78 1.54 -0.46
N LEU A 129 -11.65 2.18 -0.75
CA LEU A 129 -10.86 1.86 -1.94
C LEU A 129 -10.11 0.53 -1.72
N THR A 130 -9.64 -0.08 -2.82
CA THR A 130 -9.02 -1.41 -2.91
C THR A 130 -8.23 -1.87 -1.69
N TRP A 131 -7.30 -1.03 -1.21
CA TRP A 131 -6.30 -1.40 -0.22
C TRP A 131 -6.66 -0.98 1.20
N GLU A 132 -7.66 -0.12 1.36
CA GLU A 132 -7.89 0.64 2.60
C GLU A 132 -8.42 -0.25 3.71
N HIS A 133 -9.34 -1.16 3.38
CA HIS A 133 -9.87 -2.12 4.33
C HIS A 133 -8.75 -2.97 4.96
N ALA A 134 -7.81 -3.45 4.14
CA ALA A 134 -6.71 -4.29 4.58
C ALA A 134 -5.71 -3.53 5.49
N LEU A 135 -5.68 -2.19 5.45
CA LEU A 135 -4.87 -1.39 6.35
C LEU A 135 -5.63 -1.02 7.64
N LEU A 136 -6.91 -0.68 7.51
CA LEU A 136 -7.70 -0.07 8.59
C LEU A 136 -8.40 -1.11 9.45
N ASN A 137 -8.93 -2.18 8.84
CA ASN A 137 -9.62 -3.29 9.50
C ASN A 137 -8.94 -4.63 9.15
N PRO A 138 -7.62 -4.78 9.37
CA PRO A 138 -6.91 -6.01 8.98
C PRO A 138 -7.38 -7.26 9.74
N ASP A 139 -8.01 -7.10 10.91
CA ASP A 139 -8.58 -8.19 11.70
C ASP A 139 -9.85 -8.79 11.05
N GLU A 140 -10.54 -7.99 10.23
CA GLU A 140 -11.70 -8.41 9.42
C GLU A 140 -11.27 -8.98 8.05
N GLY A 141 -9.98 -8.92 7.74
CA GLY A 141 -9.40 -9.44 6.51
C GLY A 141 -9.42 -8.43 5.36
N PHE A 142 -9.69 -8.95 4.15
CA PHE A 142 -9.60 -8.20 2.91
C PHE A 142 -10.95 -7.58 2.53
N GLY A 143 -10.91 -6.34 2.03
CA GLY A 143 -12.09 -5.72 1.42
C GLY A 143 -12.48 -6.43 0.11
N PRO A 144 -13.68 -6.13 -0.45
CA PRO A 144 -14.25 -6.89 -1.56
C PRO A 144 -13.34 -7.00 -2.79
N GLU A 145 -12.56 -5.98 -3.12
CA GLU A 145 -11.66 -6.00 -4.28
C GLU A 145 -10.48 -7.00 -4.18
N LEU A 146 -10.11 -7.38 -2.97
CA LEU A 146 -9.01 -8.31 -2.69
C LEU A 146 -9.51 -9.66 -2.14
N GLY A 147 -10.57 -9.64 -1.33
CA GLY A 147 -11.11 -10.81 -0.65
C GLY A 147 -12.06 -11.64 -1.51
N GLU A 148 -12.77 -11.03 -2.45
CA GLU A 148 -13.67 -11.79 -3.34
C GLU A 148 -12.92 -12.30 -4.57
N TRP A 149 -13.21 -13.54 -4.97
CA TRP A 149 -12.45 -14.19 -6.05
C TRP A 149 -12.60 -13.50 -7.41
N GLU A 150 -13.82 -13.13 -7.79
CA GLU A 150 -14.08 -12.56 -9.13
C GLU A 150 -13.47 -11.16 -9.29
N THR A 151 -13.51 -10.33 -8.25
CA THR A 151 -12.87 -9.02 -8.23
C THR A 151 -11.35 -9.14 -8.17
N PHE A 152 -10.80 -10.03 -7.32
CA PHE A 152 -9.38 -10.32 -7.25
C PHE A 152 -8.84 -10.77 -8.62
N LYS A 153 -9.54 -11.69 -9.28
CA LYS A 153 -9.18 -12.17 -10.63
C LYS A 153 -9.18 -11.07 -11.67
N LYS A 154 -10.15 -10.16 -11.62
CA LYS A 154 -10.24 -9.00 -12.53
C LYS A 154 -9.08 -8.02 -12.29
N ASN A 155 -8.75 -7.74 -11.04
CA ASN A 155 -7.76 -6.72 -10.67
C ASN A 155 -6.31 -7.25 -10.69
N PHE A 156 -6.10 -8.54 -10.45
CA PHE A 156 -4.80 -9.21 -10.39
C PHE A 156 -4.73 -10.43 -11.31
N PRO A 157 -4.94 -10.26 -12.64
CA PRO A 157 -5.10 -11.38 -13.56
C PRO A 157 -3.88 -12.31 -13.61
N GLU A 158 -2.65 -11.76 -13.50
CA GLU A 158 -1.44 -12.58 -13.47
C GLU A 158 -1.32 -13.43 -12.21
N MET A 159 -1.72 -12.91 -11.04
CA MET A 159 -1.72 -13.69 -9.79
C MET A 159 -2.82 -14.75 -9.82
N ALA A 160 -4.02 -14.37 -10.25
CA ALA A 160 -5.16 -15.27 -10.36
C ALA A 160 -4.91 -16.41 -11.36
N ARG A 161 -4.19 -16.15 -12.45
CA ARG A 161 -3.75 -17.19 -13.39
C ARG A 161 -2.94 -18.29 -12.70
N LYS A 162 -2.07 -17.96 -11.74
CA LYS A 162 -1.29 -18.96 -11.00
C LYS A 162 -2.15 -19.91 -10.19
N LEU A 163 -3.22 -19.38 -9.60
CA LEU A 163 -4.20 -20.20 -8.86
C LEU A 163 -4.98 -21.13 -9.80
N LEU A 164 -5.36 -20.63 -10.98
CA LEU A 164 -6.07 -21.42 -11.99
C LEU A 164 -5.20 -22.48 -12.67
N GLU A 165 -3.88 -22.26 -12.79
CA GLU A 165 -2.90 -23.20 -13.35
C GLU A 165 -2.59 -24.38 -12.40
N GLY A 166 -2.98 -24.29 -11.12
CA GLY A 166 -2.88 -25.36 -10.13
C GLY A 166 -1.59 -25.35 -9.30
N ASP A 167 -1.43 -26.35 -8.44
CA ASP A 167 -0.45 -26.38 -7.34
C ASP A 167 0.98 -26.05 -7.76
N LYS A 168 1.46 -26.57 -8.89
CA LYS A 168 2.82 -26.30 -9.39
C LYS A 168 3.04 -24.82 -9.70
N ALA A 169 2.07 -24.16 -10.35
CA ALA A 169 2.19 -22.75 -10.69
C ALA A 169 2.16 -21.85 -9.44
N VAL A 170 1.36 -22.23 -8.43
CA VAL A 170 1.34 -21.56 -7.12
C VAL A 170 2.68 -21.74 -6.42
N PHE A 171 3.22 -22.96 -6.42
CA PHE A 171 4.53 -23.28 -5.84
C PHE A 171 5.64 -22.40 -6.44
N ASP A 172 5.76 -22.40 -7.77
CA ASP A 172 6.77 -21.61 -8.49
C ASP A 172 6.62 -20.10 -8.22
N TYR A 173 5.38 -19.63 -8.09
CA TYR A 173 5.10 -18.23 -7.81
C TYR A 173 5.50 -17.82 -6.39
N ILE A 174 5.17 -18.62 -5.36
CA ILE A 174 5.60 -18.37 -3.97
C ILE A 174 7.13 -18.27 -3.89
N HIS A 175 7.83 -19.21 -4.53
CA HIS A 175 9.29 -19.20 -4.57
C HIS A 175 9.84 -17.93 -5.27
N SER A 176 9.21 -17.50 -6.36
CA SER A 176 9.62 -16.27 -7.05
C SER A 176 9.45 -15.01 -6.21
N ILE A 177 8.43 -14.97 -5.34
CA ILE A 177 8.16 -13.82 -4.46
C ILE A 177 9.20 -13.73 -3.34
N GLY A 178 9.59 -14.86 -2.72
CA GLY A 178 10.51 -14.89 -1.58
C GLY A 178 11.77 -14.09 -1.83
N ASN A 179 12.38 -14.24 -3.01
CA ASN A 179 13.61 -13.54 -3.37
C ASN A 179 13.51 -12.00 -3.38
N SER A 180 12.31 -11.41 -3.32
CA SER A 180 12.10 -9.97 -3.40
C SER A 180 11.17 -9.38 -2.34
N PHE A 181 10.62 -10.19 -1.43
CA PHE A 181 9.52 -9.77 -0.54
C PHE A 181 9.88 -8.57 0.36
N ASP A 182 11.12 -8.49 0.85
CA ASP A 182 11.60 -7.37 1.67
C ASP A 182 11.89 -6.09 0.87
N SER A 183 11.75 -6.13 -0.46
CA SER A 183 12.10 -5.01 -1.35
C SER A 183 10.92 -4.50 -2.19
N ILE A 184 9.75 -5.13 -2.07
CA ILE A 184 8.54 -4.73 -2.78
C ILE A 184 7.71 -3.72 -1.97
N SER A 185 6.81 -3.01 -2.65
CA SER A 185 5.92 -2.04 -2.00
C SER A 185 4.91 -2.71 -1.06
N ALA A 186 4.45 -1.97 -0.05
CA ALA A 186 3.44 -2.42 0.89
C ALA A 186 2.14 -2.86 0.17
N HIS A 187 1.71 -2.13 -0.87
CA HIS A 187 0.58 -2.54 -1.72
C HIS A 187 0.78 -3.94 -2.32
N LYS A 188 1.98 -4.23 -2.84
CA LYS A 188 2.27 -5.53 -3.44
C LYS A 188 2.34 -6.64 -2.39
N ARG A 189 2.85 -6.34 -1.19
CA ARG A 189 2.84 -7.29 -0.06
C ARG A 189 1.42 -7.67 0.34
N VAL A 190 0.51 -6.69 0.47
CA VAL A 190 -0.92 -6.96 0.73
C VAL A 190 -1.56 -7.79 -0.39
N ALA A 191 -1.26 -7.50 -1.66
CA ALA A 191 -1.75 -8.33 -2.78
C ALA A 191 -1.24 -9.78 -2.73
N ILE A 192 0.00 -10.00 -2.27
CA ILE A 192 0.56 -11.34 -2.05
C ILE A 192 -0.16 -12.05 -0.90
N LEU A 193 -0.48 -11.35 0.19
CA LEU A 193 -1.27 -11.93 1.28
C LEU A 193 -2.68 -12.30 0.82
N ALA A 194 -3.32 -11.47 0.00
CA ALA A 194 -4.61 -11.79 -0.64
C ALA A 194 -4.49 -13.01 -1.57
N PHE A 195 -3.40 -13.12 -2.32
CA PHE A 195 -3.10 -14.31 -3.12
C PHE A 195 -2.97 -15.57 -2.24
N PHE A 196 -2.29 -15.49 -1.09
CA PHE A 196 -2.20 -16.61 -0.14
C PHE A 196 -3.57 -17.00 0.41
N TYR A 197 -4.40 -16.01 0.78
CA TYR A 197 -5.78 -16.26 1.20
C TYR A 197 -6.58 -17.04 0.14
N HIS A 198 -6.51 -16.64 -1.14
CA HIS A 198 -7.19 -17.37 -2.22
C HIS A 198 -6.59 -18.75 -2.47
N ALA A 199 -5.26 -18.89 -2.39
CA ALA A 199 -4.58 -20.18 -2.54
C ALA A 199 -5.04 -21.19 -1.47
N LEU A 200 -5.13 -20.78 -0.21
CA LEU A 200 -5.57 -21.65 0.88
C LEU A 200 -7.04 -22.07 0.75
N ASN A 201 -7.88 -21.20 0.17
CA ASN A 201 -9.29 -21.50 -0.09
C ASN A 201 -9.51 -22.43 -1.30
N GLN A 202 -8.61 -22.40 -2.30
CA GLN A 202 -8.79 -23.14 -3.56
C GLN A 202 -8.02 -24.46 -3.60
N ILE A 203 -6.88 -24.56 -2.90
CA ILE A 203 -6.02 -25.75 -2.93
C ILE A 203 -6.50 -26.78 -1.90
N LYS A 204 -6.70 -28.02 -2.36
CA LYS A 204 -7.24 -29.11 -1.51
C LYS A 204 -6.16 -29.92 -0.81
N ASN A 205 -4.92 -29.91 -1.30
CA ASN A 205 -3.81 -30.71 -0.75
C ASN A 205 -3.06 -29.91 0.33
N LYS A 206 -3.17 -30.33 1.59
CA LYS A 206 -2.57 -29.67 2.77
C LYS A 206 -1.21 -30.25 3.23
N SER A 207 -0.51 -31.04 2.41
CA SER A 207 0.79 -31.62 2.82
C SER A 207 1.91 -30.58 2.97
N ALA A 208 2.98 -30.85 3.74
CA ALA A 208 4.08 -29.89 3.94
C ALA A 208 4.84 -29.53 2.64
N ASN A 209 4.89 -30.45 1.68
CA ASN A 209 5.43 -30.22 0.33
C ASN A 209 4.36 -29.70 -0.66
N SER A 210 3.21 -29.25 -0.15
CA SER A 210 2.18 -28.57 -0.94
C SER A 210 2.41 -27.06 -0.93
N PRO A 211 1.75 -26.31 -1.84
CA PRO A 211 1.75 -24.86 -1.79
C PRO A 211 1.30 -24.29 -0.43
N ILE A 212 0.42 -24.99 0.30
CA ILE A 212 -0.07 -24.58 1.61
C ILE A 212 1.07 -24.58 2.64
N GLY A 213 1.87 -25.65 2.69
CA GLY A 213 3.03 -25.73 3.58
C GLY A 213 4.04 -24.62 3.30
N MET A 214 4.28 -24.32 2.03
CA MET A 214 5.17 -23.22 1.64
C MET A 214 4.64 -21.83 1.98
N ILE A 215 3.33 -21.60 1.90
CA ILE A 215 2.73 -20.33 2.34
C ILE A 215 3.02 -20.10 3.82
N TYR A 216 2.83 -21.11 4.68
CA TYR A 216 3.11 -20.96 6.10
C TYR A 216 4.61 -20.77 6.38
N MET A 217 5.48 -21.55 5.71
CA MET A 217 6.94 -21.35 5.81
C MET A 217 7.37 -19.94 5.37
N PHE A 218 6.78 -19.43 4.30
CA PHE A 218 7.02 -18.07 3.83
C PHE A 218 6.60 -17.05 4.90
N ILE A 219 5.39 -17.18 5.43
CA ILE A 219 4.86 -16.29 6.47
C ILE A 219 5.77 -16.29 7.70
N ASP A 220 6.17 -17.46 8.18
CA ASP A 220 7.06 -17.59 9.34
C ASP A 220 8.43 -16.98 9.08
N HIS A 221 9.00 -17.21 7.89
CA HIS A 221 10.30 -16.65 7.52
C HIS A 221 10.33 -15.12 7.51
N TYR A 222 9.26 -14.47 7.03
CA TYR A 222 9.20 -13.01 6.94
C TYR A 222 8.53 -12.33 8.13
N TYR A 223 8.08 -13.08 9.14
CA TYR A 223 7.16 -12.57 10.18
C TYR A 223 7.68 -11.30 10.88
N ASP A 224 8.96 -11.26 11.21
CA ASP A 224 9.56 -10.11 11.90
C ASP A 224 9.65 -8.85 11.01
N ASN A 225 9.73 -9.02 9.69
CA ASN A 225 9.80 -7.95 8.69
C ASN A 225 8.41 -7.45 8.23
N LEU A 226 7.33 -8.01 8.77
CA LEU A 226 5.98 -7.59 8.43
C LEU A 226 5.58 -6.30 9.13
N LEU A 227 4.77 -5.51 8.43
CA LEU A 227 4.08 -4.36 8.98
C LEU A 227 2.96 -4.82 9.92
N SER A 228 2.57 -3.95 10.86
CA SER A 228 1.56 -4.32 11.87
C SER A 228 0.23 -4.79 11.28
N HIS A 229 -0.25 -4.17 10.20
CA HIS A 229 -1.49 -4.60 9.53
C HIS A 229 -1.30 -5.91 8.75
N GLU A 230 -0.12 -6.15 8.17
CA GLU A 230 0.22 -7.41 7.49
C GLU A 230 0.24 -8.58 8.48
N LYS A 231 0.74 -8.38 9.71
CA LYS A 231 0.71 -9.40 10.77
C LYS A 231 -0.72 -9.80 11.13
N LYS A 232 -1.60 -8.80 11.31
CA LYS A 232 -3.03 -9.01 11.58
C LYS A 232 -3.75 -9.72 10.43
N LEU A 233 -3.46 -9.34 9.18
CA LEU A 233 -3.98 -10.06 8.00
C LEU A 233 -3.53 -11.52 7.98
N ILE A 234 -2.28 -11.80 8.38
CA ILE A 234 -1.78 -13.18 8.50
C ILE A 234 -2.50 -13.95 9.60
N GLU A 235 -2.76 -13.34 10.75
CA GLU A 235 -3.57 -13.94 11.81
C GLU A 235 -4.98 -14.27 11.30
N PHE A 236 -5.62 -13.35 10.56
CA PHE A 236 -6.89 -13.60 9.88
C PHE A 236 -6.80 -14.80 8.92
N ILE A 237 -5.78 -14.84 8.05
CA ILE A 237 -5.55 -15.94 7.10
C ILE A 237 -5.37 -17.28 7.83
N ARG A 238 -4.63 -17.28 8.95
CA ARG A 238 -4.39 -18.48 9.76
C ARG A 238 -5.65 -18.96 10.46
N ASN A 239 -6.46 -18.06 11.00
CA ASN A 239 -7.66 -18.41 11.75
C ASN A 239 -8.81 -18.91 10.84
N GLY A 240 -8.77 -18.59 9.55
CA GLY A 240 -9.73 -19.08 8.56
C GLY A 240 -9.47 -20.50 8.05
N HIS A 241 -8.36 -21.16 8.43
CA HIS A 241 -7.88 -22.41 7.80
C HIS A 241 -7.25 -23.44 8.75
#